data_AF-A0A2N7RSW4-F1
#
_entry.id   AF-A0A2N7RSW4-F1
#
_cell.length_a   1.000
_cell.length_b   1.000
_cell.length_c   1.000
_cell.angle_alpha   90.00
_cell.angle_beta   90.00
_cell.angle_gamma   90.00
#
_symmetry.space_group_name_H-M   'P 1'
#
loop_
_entity.id
_entity.type
_entity.pdbx_description
1 polymer ?
#
loop_
_entity_poly.entity_id
_entity_poly.type
_entity_poly.pdbx_seq_one_letter_code
_entity_poly.pdbx_strand_id
1 'polypeptide(L)'
;MQLCAAIINIKQIQLAVVQVQPEHTWPSTGPAALLHAQRFFPTLPILLLSPRVGGFSRSYSAFDIAPLISQINADEIVWQDYRPPPPPELPF
;
A
#
# COMPACT_ATOMS: atom_id res chain seq x y z
N MET A 1 7.79 -11.84 6.70
CA MET A 1 8.00 -10.51 6.10
C MET A 1 7.06 -9.54 6.80
N GLN A 2 7.61 -8.45 7.33
CA GLN A 2 6.84 -7.32 7.85
C GLN A 2 6.54 -6.37 6.68
N LEU A 3 5.40 -5.70 6.74
CA LEU A 3 4.93 -4.79 5.70
C LEU A 3 4.85 -3.38 6.30
N CYS A 4 5.57 -2.43 5.71
CA CYS A 4 5.52 -1.04 6.14
C CYS A 4 4.33 -0.34 5.45
N ALA A 5 3.37 0.15 6.22
CA ALA A 5 2.16 0.76 5.68
C ALA A 5 1.56 1.81 6.61
N ALA A 6 0.59 2.54 6.10
CA ALA A 6 -0.27 3.41 6.85
C ALA A 6 -1.71 3.33 6.33
N ILE A 7 -2.67 3.43 7.22
CA ILE A 7 -4.08 3.61 6.84
C ILE A 7 -4.38 5.10 6.93
N ILE A 8 -4.68 5.71 5.79
CA ILE A 8 -4.98 7.15 5.70
C ILE A 8 -6.44 7.35 5.27
N ASN A 9 -7.00 8.51 5.60
CA ASN A 9 -8.34 8.90 5.19
C ASN A 9 -8.25 10.07 4.22
N ILE A 10 -8.81 9.92 3.01
CA ILE A 10 -8.85 10.97 1.99
C ILE A 10 -10.29 11.11 1.51
N LYS A 11 -10.89 12.31 1.64
CA LYS A 11 -12.25 12.60 1.13
C LYS A 11 -13.27 11.49 1.44
N GLN A 12 -13.30 11.04 2.70
CA GLN A 12 -14.16 9.96 3.23
C GLN A 12 -13.81 8.52 2.80
N ILE A 13 -12.73 8.31 2.04
CA ILE A 13 -12.23 6.99 1.66
C ILE A 13 -11.07 6.62 2.59
N GLN A 14 -11.18 5.46 3.24
CA GLN A 14 -10.07 4.86 3.97
C GLN A 14 -9.19 4.06 3.01
N LEU A 15 -7.90 4.37 2.97
CA LEU A 15 -6.94 3.82 2.02
C LEU A 15 -5.75 3.22 2.77
N ALA A 16 -5.38 1.99 2.44
CA ALA A 16 -4.11 1.41 2.88
C ALA A 16 -3.01 1.83 1.91
N VAL A 17 -2.03 2.60 2.39
CA VAL A 17 -0.83 2.96 1.64
C VAL A 17 0.30 2.07 2.12
N VAL A 18 0.90 1.32 1.20
CA VAL A 18 1.97 0.37 1.50
C VAL A 18 3.27 0.87 0.88
N GLN A 19 4.29 1.03 1.72
CA GLN A 19 5.61 1.41 1.27
C GLN A 19 6.27 0.21 0.60
N VAL A 20 6.68 0.37 -0.65
CA VAL A 20 7.38 -0.67 -1.42
C VAL A 20 8.61 -0.10 -2.11
N GLN A 21 9.54 -0.97 -2.50
CA GLN A 21 10.64 -0.54 -3.35
C GLN A 21 10.11 -0.12 -4.74
N PRO A 22 10.74 0.84 -5.44
CA PRO A 22 10.27 1.36 -6.72
C PRO A 22 9.96 0.28 -7.77
N GLU A 23 10.73 -0.80 -7.81
CA GLU A 23 10.55 -1.94 -8.69
C GLU A 23 9.21 -2.65 -8.51
N HIS A 24 8.55 -2.52 -7.35
CA HIS A 24 7.23 -3.09 -7.10
C HIS A 24 6.08 -2.16 -7.49
N THR A 25 6.38 -1.00 -8.09
CA THR A 25 5.36 -0.07 -8.62
C THR A 25 5.15 -0.24 -10.13
N TRP A 26 5.91 -1.12 -10.78
CA TRP A 26 5.76 -1.39 -12.21
C TRP A 26 4.57 -2.32 -12.49
N PRO A 27 3.91 -2.20 -13.65
CA PRO A 27 2.79 -3.08 -14.00
C PRO A 27 3.12 -4.58 -14.00
N SER A 28 4.38 -4.97 -14.23
CA SER A 28 4.83 -6.36 -14.24
C SER A 28 4.98 -7.00 -12.85
N THR A 29 5.14 -6.18 -11.80
CA THR A 29 5.50 -6.63 -10.44
C THR A 29 4.53 -6.12 -9.37
N GLY A 30 3.86 -4.99 -9.63
CA GLY A 30 2.84 -4.37 -8.79
C GLY A 30 1.69 -5.29 -8.43
N PRO A 31 1.12 -6.09 -9.36
CA PRO A 31 0.08 -7.06 -9.00
C PRO A 31 0.50 -8.04 -7.90
N ALA A 32 1.73 -8.56 -7.95
CA ALA A 32 2.22 -9.50 -6.94
C ALA A 32 2.43 -8.83 -5.57
N ALA A 33 2.97 -7.60 -5.56
CA ALA A 33 3.11 -6.82 -4.33
C ALA A 33 1.75 -6.42 -3.73
N LEU A 34 0.76 -6.13 -4.59
CA LEU A 34 -0.60 -5.82 -4.18
C LEU A 34 -1.31 -7.05 -3.57
N LEU A 35 -1.18 -8.22 -4.19
CA LEU A 35 -1.67 -9.50 -3.63
C LEU A 35 -1.04 -9.79 -2.27
N HIS A 36 0.24 -9.48 -2.10
CA HIS A 36 0.91 -9.63 -0.80
C HIS A 36 0.29 -8.69 0.24
N ALA A 37 0.10 -7.42 -0.10
CA ALA A 37 -0.50 -6.41 0.78
C ALA A 37 -1.97 -6.72 1.14
N GLN A 38 -2.74 -7.31 0.23
CA GLN A 38 -4.13 -7.73 0.48
C GLN A 38 -4.26 -8.74 1.63
N ARG A 39 -3.20 -9.52 1.94
CA ARG A 39 -3.21 -10.42 3.10
C ARG A 39 -3.25 -9.67 4.44
N PHE A 40 -2.83 -8.41 4.45
CA PHE A 40 -2.83 -7.54 5.62
C PHE A 40 -4.05 -6.62 5.63
N PHE A 41 -4.50 -6.18 4.44
CA PHE A 41 -5.61 -5.25 4.27
C PHE A 41 -6.67 -5.79 3.28
N PRO A 42 -7.37 -6.87 3.63
CA PRO A 42 -8.24 -7.58 2.66
C PRO A 42 -9.46 -6.78 2.21
N THR A 43 -9.90 -5.81 3.00
CA THR A 43 -11.14 -5.03 2.76
C THR A 43 -10.88 -3.58 2.35
N LEU A 44 -9.62 -3.13 2.36
CA LEU A 44 -9.29 -1.74 2.04
C LEU A 44 -8.77 -1.65 0.59
N PRO A 45 -9.04 -0.53 -0.11
CA PRO A 45 -8.28 -0.20 -1.31
C PRO A 45 -6.80 -0.05 -0.91
N ILE A 46 -5.91 -0.52 -1.79
CA ILE A 46 -4.46 -0.53 -1.54
C ILE A 46 -3.73 0.29 -2.59
N LEU A 47 -2.92 1.24 -2.13
CA LEU A 47 -1.96 1.98 -2.92
C LEU A 47 -0.55 1.53 -2.55
N LEU A 48 0.18 0.97 -3.50
CA LEU A 48 1.62 0.77 -3.36
C LEU A 48 2.32 2.09 -3.65
N LEU A 49 3.20 2.52 -2.77
CA LEU A 49 3.91 3.79 -2.86
C LEU A 49 5.40 3.57 -2.64
N SER A 50 6.22 4.04 -3.56
CA SER A 50 7.67 4.05 -3.36
C SER A 50 8.11 5.28 -2.56
N PRO A 51 9.19 5.16 -1.77
CA PRO A 51 9.89 6.33 -1.24
C PRO A 51 10.23 7.31 -2.36
N ARG A 52 10.35 8.59 -1.99
CA ARG A 52 10.72 9.65 -2.93
C ARG A 52 12.19 9.48 -3.31
N VAL A 53 12.48 9.28 -4.59
CA VAL A 53 13.84 9.20 -5.13
C VAL A 53 13.95 10.27 -6.22
N GLY A 54 14.87 11.23 -6.03
CA GLY A 54 15.07 12.32 -6.99
C GLY A 54 13.88 13.29 -7.13
N GLY A 55 13.08 13.46 -6.07
CA GLY A 55 11.94 14.39 -6.05
C GLY A 55 10.59 13.78 -6.49
N PHE A 56 10.58 12.54 -6.97
CA PHE A 56 9.36 11.85 -7.41
C PHE A 56 9.12 10.56 -6.62
N SER A 57 7.86 10.26 -6.34
CA SER A 57 7.42 8.95 -5.86
C SER A 57 6.65 8.24 -6.96
N ARG A 58 6.83 6.93 -7.04
CA ARG A 58 6.05 6.08 -7.94
C ARG A 58 4.97 5.40 -7.14
N SER A 59 3.85 5.13 -7.78
CA SER A 59 2.73 4.45 -7.15
C SER A 59 2.08 3.46 -8.10
N TYR A 60 1.47 2.44 -7.51
CA TYR A 60 0.69 1.44 -8.23
C TYR A 60 -0.58 1.10 -7.45
N SER A 61 -1.70 1.04 -8.15
CA SER A 61 -3.00 0.67 -7.59
C SER A 61 -3.82 -0.10 -8.63
N ALA A 62 -4.73 -0.95 -8.17
CA ALA A 62 -5.69 -1.64 -9.01
C ALA A 62 -6.93 -0.78 -9.37
N PHE A 63 -6.97 0.45 -8.87
CA PHE A 63 -8.05 1.42 -9.09
C PHE A 63 -7.46 2.77 -9.53
N ASP A 64 -8.30 3.64 -10.08
CA ASP A 64 -7.88 4.97 -10.50
C ASP A 64 -7.53 5.87 -9.30
N ILE A 65 -6.23 6.11 -9.10
CA ILE A 65 -5.69 6.94 -8.03
C ILE A 65 -5.51 8.40 -8.45
N ALA A 66 -5.63 8.75 -9.74
CA ALA A 66 -5.44 10.11 -10.23
C ALA A 66 -6.20 11.20 -9.45
N PRO A 67 -7.48 11.00 -9.04
CA PRO A 67 -8.21 12.02 -8.26
C PRO A 67 -7.74 12.16 -6.80
N LEU A 68 -6.96 11.21 -6.29
CA LEU A 68 -6.52 11.15 -4.89
C LEU A 68 -5.02 11.43 -4.73
N ILE A 69 -4.20 11.18 -5.75
CA ILE A 69 -2.73 11.19 -5.64
C ILE A 69 -2.16 12.53 -5.20
N SER A 70 -2.78 13.66 -5.60
CA SER A 70 -2.35 15.01 -5.19
C SER A 70 -2.53 15.32 -3.71
N GLN A 71 -3.29 14.49 -2.99
CA GLN A 71 -3.54 14.63 -1.56
C GLN A 71 -2.64 13.69 -0.73
N ILE A 72 -1.78 12.90 -1.37
CA ILE A 72 -0.91 11.94 -0.72
C ILE A 72 0.51 12.49 -0.74
N ASN A 73 1.03 12.88 0.43
CA ASN A 73 2.43 13.23 0.61
C ASN A 73 3.15 12.12 1.39
N ALA A 74 4.05 11.38 0.73
CA ALA A 74 4.77 10.26 1.32
C ALA A 74 5.57 10.64 2.57
N ASP A 75 6.05 11.90 2.64
CA ASP A 75 6.87 12.42 3.73
C ASP A 75 6.04 12.78 4.98
N GLU A 76 4.73 12.95 4.82
CA GLU A 76 3.79 13.25 5.93
C GLU A 76 3.07 12.00 6.46
N ILE A 77 3.29 10.85 5.82
CA ILE A 77 2.70 9.58 6.25
C ILE A 77 3.45 9.06 7.49
N VAL A 78 2.70 8.81 8.56
CA VAL A 78 3.21 8.10 9.74
C VAL A 78 3.16 6.59 9.47
N TRP A 79 4.29 6.06 9.04
CA TRP A 79 4.45 4.64 8.67
C TRP A 79 4.47 3.71 9.89
N GLN A 80 3.88 2.53 9.74
CA GLN A 80 3.84 1.48 10.76
C GLN A 80 4.20 0.12 10.16
N ASP A 81 4.87 -0.70 10.95
CA ASP A 81 5.17 -2.09 10.58
C ASP A 81 3.99 -3.01 10.91
N TYR A 82 3.38 -3.58 9.88
CA TYR A 82 2.35 -4.60 10.00
C TYR A 82 2.96 -5.99 9.95
N ARG A 83 2.46 -6.85 10.84
CA ARG A 83 2.72 -8.29 10.79
C ARG A 83 1.54 -8.98 10.14
N PRO A 84 1.76 -10.04 9.36
CA PRO A 84 0.66 -10.78 8.76
C PRO A 84 -0.23 -11.32 9.88
N PRO A 85 -1.55 -11.34 9.70
CA PRO A 85 -2.43 -12.00 10.65
C PRO A 85 -2.00 -13.48 10.77
N PRO A 86 -2.15 -14.09 11.96
CA PRO A 86 -1.88 -15.51 12.11
C PRO A 86 -2.74 -16.31 11.11
N PRO A 87 -2.25 -17.47 10.62
CA PRO A 87 -3.04 -18.32 9.75
C PRO A 87 -4.40 -18.62 10.41
N PRO A 88 -5.49 -18.78 9.64
CA PRO A 88 -6.75 -19.25 10.21
C PRO A 88 -6.49 -20.56 10.95
N GLU A 89 -6.91 -20.64 12.21
CA GLU A 89 -6.92 -21.93 12.92
C GLU A 89 -7.85 -22.87 12.15
N LEU A 90 -7.27 -23.92 11.56
CA LEU A 90 -8.06 -24.96 10.93
C LEU A 90 -8.84 -25.69 12.04
N PRO A 91 -10.16 -25.87 11.92
CA PRO A 91 -10.88 -26.75 12.82
C PRO A 91 -10.31 -28.16 12.66
N PHE A 92 -9.80 -28.73 13.77
CA PHE A 92 -9.38 -30.12 13.86
C PHE A 92 -10.56 -31.08 13.73
#